data_AF-A0A353F8L9-F1
#
_entry.id   AF-A0A353F8L9-F1
#
_cell.length_a   1.000
_cell.length_b   1.000
_cell.length_c   1.000
_cell.angle_alpha   90.00
_cell.angle_beta   90.00
_cell.angle_gamma   90.00
#
_symmetry.space_group_name_H-M   'P 1'
#
loop_
_entity.id
_entity.type
_entity.pdbx_description
1 polymer ?
#
loop_
_entity_poly.entity_id
_entity_poly.type
_entity_poly.pdbx_seq_one_letter_code
_entity_poly.pdbx_strand_id
1 'polypeptide(L)'
;MSSFSTYLRLGYEHILSLSALDHILFVIVLMAAYHTKHWLRIVIAVSLFTVGHSLSLILSSYNVVSLDKQLVEFLIPLTIVLTAVYNLTKSGQQAQGNVKYGMALIFGLIHGFGFSSYISMLMMGDGDLWSVMLPFNLGIELGQLVIVLATFVVMLIMLTFMRRKPRDWNFFVSGMAFGLSVVMCIENWPW
;
A
#
# COMPACT_ATOMS: atom_id res chain seq x y z
N MET A 1 -11.28 -26.51 0.63
CA MET A 1 -10.94 -25.21 1.25
C MET A 1 -12.24 -24.43 1.37
N SER A 2 -12.54 -23.81 2.51
CA SER A 2 -13.74 -22.96 2.61
C SER A 2 -13.57 -21.74 1.70
N SER A 3 -14.65 -21.20 1.13
CA SER A 3 -14.60 -20.00 0.28
C SER A 3 -13.86 -18.85 0.96
N PHE A 4 -14.03 -18.71 2.29
CA PHE A 4 -13.28 -17.77 3.12
C PHE A 4 -11.76 -17.95 3.04
N SER A 5 -11.26 -19.18 3.24
CA SER A 5 -9.82 -19.46 3.20
C SER A 5 -9.20 -19.17 1.84
N THR A 6 -9.96 -19.41 0.76
CA THR A 6 -9.52 -19.12 -0.61
C THR A 6 -9.36 -17.61 -0.80
N TYR A 7 -10.37 -16.81 -0.47
CA TYR A 7 -10.30 -15.36 -0.64
C TYR A 7 -9.27 -14.70 0.28
N LEU A 8 -9.11 -15.21 1.51
CA LEU A 8 -8.06 -14.75 2.43
C LEU A 8 -6.67 -14.99 1.84
N ARG A 9 -6.45 -16.18 1.28
CA ARG A 9 -5.19 -16.50 0.61
C ARG A 9 -4.96 -15.63 -0.62
N LEU A 10 -5.99 -15.38 -1.42
CA LEU A 10 -5.90 -14.48 -2.58
C LEU A 10 -5.51 -13.06 -2.17
N GLY A 11 -6.07 -12.53 -1.08
CA GLY A 11 -5.70 -11.21 -0.56
C GLY A 11 -4.26 -11.15 -0.04
N TYR A 12 -3.83 -12.22 0.64
CA TYR A 12 -2.45 -12.34 1.12
C TYR A 12 -1.43 -12.42 -0.03
N GLU A 13 -1.69 -13.28 -1.02
CA GLU A 13 -0.84 -13.43 -2.21
C GLU A 13 -0.90 -12.19 -3.11
N HIS A 14 -2.03 -11.47 -3.14
CA HIS A 14 -2.13 -10.19 -3.84
C HIS A 14 -1.14 -9.15 -3.32
N ILE A 15 -0.78 -9.16 -2.02
CA ILE A 15 0.18 -8.20 -1.45
C ILE A 15 1.63 -8.70 -1.51
N LEU A 16 1.86 -10.00 -1.49
CA LEU A 16 3.20 -10.59 -1.42
C LEU A 16 3.74 -11.10 -2.76
N SER A 17 2.96 -10.99 -3.83
CA SER A 17 3.37 -11.37 -5.18
C SER A 17 4.25 -10.30 -5.85
N LEU A 18 5.00 -10.70 -6.87
CA LEU A 18 5.81 -9.80 -7.70
C LEU A 18 4.96 -8.77 -8.46
N SER A 19 3.69 -9.05 -8.71
CA SER A 19 2.75 -8.10 -9.30
C SER A 19 2.33 -6.99 -8.32
N ALA A 20 2.66 -7.12 -7.02
CA ALA A 20 2.28 -6.22 -5.94
C ALA A 20 3.41 -5.27 -5.52
N LEU A 21 4.37 -5.04 -6.42
CA LEU A 21 5.55 -4.23 -6.11
C LEU A 21 5.16 -2.82 -5.67
N ASP A 22 4.07 -2.27 -6.19
CA ASP A 22 3.49 -1.01 -5.76
C ASP A 22 3.12 -0.97 -4.26
N HIS A 23 2.46 -1.99 -3.74
CA HIS A 23 2.09 -2.08 -2.32
C HIS A 23 3.32 -2.23 -1.44
N ILE A 24 4.21 -3.14 -1.82
CA ILE A 24 5.46 -3.39 -1.09
C ILE A 24 6.25 -2.08 -1.03
N LEU A 25 6.41 -1.41 -2.17
CA LEU A 25 7.15 -0.15 -2.27
C LEU A 25 6.47 0.97 -1.48
N PHE A 26 5.15 1.07 -1.53
CA PHE A 26 4.39 2.05 -0.77
C PHE A 26 4.55 1.87 0.74
N VAL A 27 4.36 0.64 1.25
CA VAL A 27 4.51 0.35 2.69
C VAL A 27 5.94 0.63 3.14
N ILE A 28 6.93 0.20 2.36
CA ILE A 28 8.35 0.45 2.65
C ILE A 28 8.65 1.95 2.70
N VAL A 29 8.20 2.74 1.71
CA VAL A 29 8.45 4.19 1.70
C VAL A 29 7.69 4.88 2.82
N LEU A 30 6.44 4.49 3.10
CA LEU A 30 5.67 5.04 4.20
C LEU A 30 6.40 4.83 5.55
N MET A 31 6.98 3.64 5.74
CA MET A 31 7.77 3.27 6.92
C MET A 31 9.11 3.99 7.02
N ALA A 32 9.73 4.38 5.90
CA ALA A 32 11.05 4.99 5.85
C ALA A 32 11.21 6.21 6.78
N ALA A 33 10.12 6.98 6.92
CA ALA A 33 10.09 8.18 7.75
C ALA A 33 9.53 7.95 9.16
N TYR A 34 9.20 6.72 9.57
CA TYR A 34 8.78 6.41 10.95
C TYR A 34 9.97 6.03 11.83
N HIS A 35 9.95 6.50 13.07
CA HIS A 35 10.86 6.01 14.10
C HIS A 35 10.38 4.66 14.66
N THR A 36 11.34 3.80 15.01
CA THR A 36 11.12 2.45 15.59
C THR A 36 10.19 2.44 16.81
N LYS A 37 10.10 3.54 17.57
CA LYS A 37 9.25 3.67 18.76
C LYS A 37 7.75 3.86 18.47
N HIS A 38 7.36 4.06 17.20
CA HIS A 38 5.99 4.40 16.81
C HIS A 38 5.28 3.30 16.02
N TRP A 39 5.50 2.03 16.39
CA TRP A 39 4.92 0.87 15.70
C TRP A 39 3.39 0.93 15.56
N LEU A 40 2.67 1.43 16.58
CA LEU A 40 1.21 1.55 16.53
C LEU A 40 0.75 2.51 15.41
N ARG A 41 1.53 3.56 15.12
CA ARG A 41 1.21 4.47 14.03
C ARG A 41 1.35 3.79 12.66
N ILE A 42 2.29 2.87 12.54
CA ILE A 42 2.48 2.10 11.29
C ILE A 42 1.30 1.16 11.09
N VAL A 43 0.89 0.44 12.15
CA VAL A 43 -0.30 -0.42 12.10
C VAL A 43 -1.54 0.37 11.71
N ILE A 44 -1.80 1.52 12.35
CA ILE A 44 -2.92 2.40 12.00
C ILE A 44 -2.84 2.84 10.53
N ALA A 45 -1.66 3.21 10.03
CA ALA A 45 -1.51 3.65 8.65
C ALA A 45 -1.79 2.50 7.66
N VAL A 46 -1.31 1.29 7.94
CA VAL A 46 -1.59 0.10 7.13
C VAL A 46 -3.08 -0.26 7.18
N SER A 47 -3.73 -0.20 8.34
CA SER A 47 -5.18 -0.41 8.41
C SER A 47 -5.95 0.67 7.65
N LEU A 48 -5.50 1.92 7.66
CA LEU A 48 -6.11 3.00 6.85
C LEU A 48 -5.96 2.77 5.34
N PHE A 49 -4.85 2.18 4.90
CA PHE A 49 -4.74 1.69 3.54
C PHE A 49 -5.85 0.68 3.21
N THR A 50 -6.02 -0.34 4.05
CA THR A 50 -7.03 -1.38 3.86
C THR A 50 -8.45 -0.81 3.89
N VAL A 51 -8.70 0.18 4.75
CA VAL A 51 -9.98 0.92 4.79
C VAL A 51 -10.24 1.66 3.48
N GLY A 52 -9.25 2.40 2.97
CA GLY A 52 -9.35 3.08 1.68
C GLY A 52 -9.62 2.09 0.54
N HIS A 53 -8.87 1.00 0.51
CA HIS A 53 -9.02 -0.08 -0.47
C HIS A 53 -10.44 -0.67 -0.44
N SER A 54 -10.93 -1.00 0.76
CA SER A 54 -12.27 -1.51 0.97
C SER A 54 -13.34 -0.54 0.48
N LEU A 55 -13.17 0.77 0.76
CA LEU A 55 -14.13 1.78 0.35
C LEU A 55 -14.22 1.89 -1.17
N SER A 56 -13.10 1.89 -1.89
CA SER A 56 -13.11 1.95 -3.35
C SER A 56 -13.72 0.71 -3.99
N LEU A 57 -13.44 -0.47 -3.44
CA LEU A 57 -14.08 -1.71 -3.89
C LEU A 57 -15.60 -1.67 -3.69
N ILE A 58 -16.09 -1.16 -2.55
CA ILE A 58 -17.53 -0.96 -2.30
C ILE A 58 -18.12 0.01 -3.34
N LEU A 59 -17.50 1.18 -3.50
CA LEU A 59 -17.98 2.22 -4.43
C LEU A 59 -18.02 1.72 -5.88
N SER A 60 -17.01 0.98 -6.30
CA SER A 60 -16.97 0.40 -7.64
C SER A 60 -17.96 -0.75 -7.80
N SER A 61 -18.17 -1.59 -6.78
CA SER A 61 -19.10 -2.73 -6.86
C SER A 61 -20.56 -2.28 -6.96
N TYR A 62 -20.92 -1.16 -6.32
CA TYR A 62 -22.23 -0.52 -6.48
C TYR A 62 -22.31 0.40 -7.70
N ASN A 63 -21.29 0.45 -8.56
CA ASN A 63 -21.20 1.34 -9.72
C ASN A 63 -21.42 2.84 -9.38
N VAL A 64 -21.09 3.26 -8.16
CA VAL A 64 -21.19 4.67 -7.72
C VAL A 64 -20.08 5.50 -8.35
N VAL A 65 -18.87 4.92 -8.44
CA VAL A 65 -17.69 5.54 -9.07
C VAL A 65 -17.06 4.54 -10.02
N SER A 66 -16.81 4.97 -11.25
CA SER A 66 -15.99 4.24 -12.23
C SER A 66 -14.84 5.15 -12.66
N LEU A 67 -13.63 4.63 -12.59
CA LEU A 67 -12.42 5.31 -13.03
C LEU A 67 -11.83 4.57 -14.21
N ASP A 68 -11.21 5.32 -15.11
CA ASP A 68 -10.44 4.74 -16.20
C ASP A 68 -9.26 3.94 -15.64
N LYS A 69 -9.07 2.71 -16.14
CA LYS A 69 -8.05 1.79 -15.63
C LYS A 69 -6.64 2.34 -15.84
N GLN A 70 -6.38 2.95 -17.00
CA GLN A 70 -5.06 3.51 -17.34
C GLN A 70 -4.74 4.69 -16.43
N LEU A 71 -5.73 5.53 -16.12
CA LEU A 71 -5.58 6.59 -15.13
C LEU A 71 -5.25 6.04 -13.74
N VAL A 72 -5.93 4.99 -13.28
CA VAL A 72 -5.66 4.39 -11.97
C VAL A 72 -4.26 3.78 -11.91
N GLU A 73 -3.87 3.02 -12.94
CA GLU A 73 -2.54 2.43 -13.07
C GLU A 73 -1.42 3.48 -13.06
N PHE A 74 -1.67 4.69 -13.55
CA PHE A 74 -0.77 5.83 -13.42
C PHE A 74 -0.77 6.45 -12.01
N LEU A 75 -1.95 6.62 -11.41
CA LEU A 75 -2.12 7.27 -10.12
C LEU A 75 -1.49 6.48 -8.96
N ILE A 76 -1.50 5.14 -9.04
CA ILE A 76 -0.86 4.26 -8.05
C ILE A 76 0.62 4.62 -7.85
N PRO A 77 1.52 4.51 -8.85
CA PRO A 77 2.92 4.89 -8.68
C PRO A 77 3.09 6.38 -8.43
N LEU A 78 2.22 7.25 -8.95
CA LEU A 78 2.30 8.69 -8.67
C LEU A 78 2.17 8.99 -7.17
N THR A 79 1.26 8.32 -6.46
CA THR A 79 1.14 8.51 -5.01
C THR A 79 2.36 7.99 -4.24
N ILE A 80 3.06 6.98 -4.75
CA ILE A 80 4.35 6.53 -4.20
C ILE A 80 5.42 7.62 -4.40
N VAL A 81 5.49 8.22 -5.60
CA VAL A 81 6.38 9.37 -5.89
C VAL A 81 6.12 10.50 -4.89
N LEU A 82 4.85 10.90 -4.71
CA LEU A 82 4.49 11.97 -3.79
C LEU A 82 4.87 11.65 -2.33
N THR A 83 4.67 10.39 -1.91
CA THR A 83 5.06 9.94 -0.56
C THR A 83 6.57 9.98 -0.37
N ALA A 84 7.33 9.50 -1.36
CA ALA A 84 8.78 9.53 -1.36
C ALA A 84 9.32 10.97 -1.29
N VAL A 85 8.82 11.87 -2.14
CA VAL A 85 9.19 13.29 -2.13
C VAL A 85 8.85 13.93 -0.79
N TYR A 86 7.65 13.67 -0.26
CA TYR A 86 7.24 14.21 1.03
C TYR A 86 8.19 13.80 2.16
N ASN A 87 8.57 12.52 2.22
CA ASN A 87 9.49 12.00 3.21
C ASN A 87 10.90 12.62 3.14
N LEU A 88 11.33 13.10 1.98
CA LEU A 88 12.62 13.79 1.82
C LEU A 88 12.59 15.24 2.34
N THR A 89 11.41 15.84 2.46
CA THR A 89 11.26 17.20 3.01
C THR A 89 11.50 17.26 4.52
N LYS A 90 11.82 18.44 5.05
CA LYS A 90 11.88 18.67 6.50
C LYS A 90 10.56 18.35 7.19
N SER A 91 9.44 18.71 6.55
CA SER A 91 8.10 18.43 7.05
C SER A 91 7.88 16.93 7.17
N GLY A 92 8.13 16.12 6.14
CA GLY A 92 7.93 14.67 6.18
C GLY A 92 8.82 13.94 7.20
N GLN A 93 10.04 14.43 7.43
CA GLN A 93 10.93 13.91 8.48
C GLN A 93 10.42 14.20 9.90
N GLN A 94 9.76 15.34 10.10
CA GLN A 94 9.21 15.76 11.39
C GLN A 94 7.71 15.42 11.53
N ALA A 95 7.07 15.01 10.44
CA ALA A 95 5.64 14.84 10.34
C ALA A 95 5.15 13.77 11.30
N GLN A 96 4.15 14.16 12.09
CA GLN A 96 3.37 13.23 12.89
C GLN A 96 2.45 12.38 12.00
N GLY A 97 1.78 11.40 12.60
CA GLY A 97 1.01 10.38 11.89
C GLY A 97 -0.04 10.92 10.90
N ASN A 98 -0.65 12.07 11.15
CA ASN A 98 -1.85 12.53 10.43
C ASN A 98 -1.67 12.65 8.90
N VAL A 99 -0.58 13.23 8.41
CA VAL A 99 -0.36 13.36 6.96
C VAL A 99 -0.12 11.99 6.31
N LYS A 100 0.65 11.14 6.99
CA LYS A 100 0.96 9.78 6.53
C LYS A 100 -0.27 8.88 6.55
N TYR A 101 -1.18 9.09 7.49
CA TYR A 101 -2.51 8.45 7.55
C TYR A 101 -3.35 8.83 6.33
N GLY A 102 -3.37 10.12 5.98
CA GLY A 102 -4.02 10.59 4.76
C GLY A 102 -3.41 9.97 3.50
N MET A 103 -2.08 9.91 3.40
CA MET A 103 -1.39 9.27 2.28
C MET A 103 -1.74 7.78 2.14
N ALA A 104 -1.74 7.04 3.24
CA ALA A 104 -2.10 5.63 3.24
C ALA A 104 -3.55 5.39 2.82
N LEU A 105 -4.47 6.20 3.34
CA LEU A 105 -5.88 6.16 2.96
C LEU A 105 -6.07 6.47 1.45
N ILE A 106 -5.42 7.52 0.94
CA ILE A 106 -5.51 7.90 -0.48
C ILE A 106 -4.90 6.82 -1.39
N PHE A 107 -3.75 6.27 -1.02
CA PHE A 107 -3.14 5.16 -1.77
C PHE A 107 -4.09 3.96 -1.79
N GLY A 108 -4.65 3.58 -0.64
CA GLY A 108 -5.64 2.51 -0.55
C GLY A 108 -6.86 2.75 -1.44
N LEU A 109 -7.40 3.97 -1.42
CA LEU A 109 -8.53 4.35 -2.27
C LEU A 109 -8.21 4.19 -3.76
N ILE A 110 -7.13 4.80 -4.23
CA ILE A 110 -6.77 4.72 -5.66
C ILE A 110 -6.50 3.27 -6.05
N HIS A 111 -5.74 2.56 -5.22
CA HIS A 111 -5.39 1.17 -5.48
C HIS A 111 -6.62 0.26 -5.56
N GLY A 112 -7.60 0.44 -4.66
CA GLY A 112 -8.84 -0.35 -4.66
C GLY A 112 -9.64 -0.21 -5.95
N PHE A 113 -9.59 0.93 -6.63
CA PHE A 113 -10.20 1.09 -7.95
C PHE A 113 -9.45 0.30 -9.03
N GLY A 114 -8.13 0.15 -8.93
CA GLY A 114 -7.33 -0.63 -9.87
C GLY A 114 -7.63 -2.13 -9.79
N PHE A 115 -8.16 -2.57 -8.64
CA PHE A 115 -8.47 -3.97 -8.35
C PHE A 115 -9.96 -4.33 -8.49
N SER A 116 -10.83 -3.35 -8.73
CA SER A 116 -12.28 -3.57 -8.71
C SER A 116 -12.76 -4.57 -9.76
N SER A 117 -12.18 -4.53 -10.96
CA SER A 117 -12.53 -5.46 -12.05
C SER A 117 -12.26 -6.92 -11.66
N TYR A 118 -11.18 -7.18 -10.92
CA TYR A 118 -10.86 -8.53 -10.46
C TYR A 118 -11.86 -9.03 -9.40
N ILE A 119 -12.24 -8.18 -8.44
CA ILE A 119 -13.26 -8.52 -7.45
C ILE A 119 -14.61 -8.77 -8.13
N SER A 120 -14.99 -7.96 -9.10
CA SER A 120 -16.22 -8.18 -9.88
C SER A 120 -16.22 -9.54 -10.57
N MET A 121 -15.08 -9.98 -11.15
CA MET A 121 -14.96 -11.33 -11.73
C MET A 121 -15.12 -12.43 -10.69
N LEU A 122 -14.54 -12.27 -9.49
CA LEU A 122 -14.67 -13.26 -8.41
C LEU A 122 -16.11 -13.38 -7.90
N MET A 123 -16.91 -12.31 -7.95
CA MET A 123 -18.32 -12.32 -7.53
C MET A 123 -19.24 -13.01 -8.54
N MET A 124 -18.87 -13.08 -9.82
CA MET A 124 -19.69 -13.75 -10.86
C MET A 124 -19.81 -15.27 -10.65
N GLY A 125 -18.94 -15.88 -9.85
CA GLY A 125 -18.89 -17.33 -9.61
C GLY A 125 -19.65 -17.82 -8.36
N ASP A 126 -20.65 -17.07 -7.86
CA ASP A 126 -21.52 -17.37 -6.69
C ASP A 126 -21.12 -16.75 -5.32
N GLY A 127 -20.23 -15.74 -5.30
CA GLY A 127 -19.85 -15.03 -4.07
C GLY A 127 -20.63 -13.72 -3.86
N ASP A 128 -21.29 -13.57 -2.72
CA ASP A 128 -21.77 -12.27 -2.20
C ASP A 128 -20.57 -11.30 -1.99
N LEU A 129 -20.79 -9.99 -2.14
CA LEU A 129 -19.77 -8.95 -2.02
C LEU A 129 -18.91 -9.08 -0.74
N TRP A 130 -19.56 -9.20 0.42
CA TRP A 130 -18.91 -9.31 1.72
C TRP A 130 -18.19 -10.65 1.90
N SER A 131 -18.76 -11.73 1.35
CA SER A 131 -18.15 -13.06 1.39
C SER A 131 -16.82 -13.14 0.64
N VAL A 132 -16.62 -12.27 -0.36
CA VAL A 132 -15.37 -12.12 -1.10
C VAL A 132 -14.47 -11.06 -0.45
N MET A 133 -15.00 -9.84 -0.26
CA MET A 133 -14.21 -8.67 0.14
C MET A 133 -13.64 -8.76 1.55
N LEU A 134 -14.41 -9.28 2.52
CA LEU A 134 -13.97 -9.33 3.91
C LEU A 134 -12.75 -10.24 4.08
N PRO A 135 -12.79 -11.53 3.70
CA PRO A 135 -11.60 -12.39 3.78
C PRO A 135 -10.45 -11.84 2.93
N PHE A 136 -10.73 -11.30 1.75
CA PHE A 136 -9.71 -10.72 0.87
C PHE A 136 -8.96 -9.55 1.53
N ASN A 137 -9.67 -8.56 2.09
CA ASN A 137 -9.05 -7.42 2.77
C ASN A 137 -8.35 -7.84 4.08
N LEU A 138 -8.84 -8.86 4.78
CA LEU A 138 -8.09 -9.45 5.91
C LEU A 138 -6.77 -10.08 5.44
N GLY A 139 -6.79 -10.77 4.29
CA GLY A 139 -5.59 -11.29 3.64
C GLY A 139 -4.59 -10.18 3.30
N ILE A 140 -5.08 -9.05 2.75
CA ILE A 140 -4.28 -7.85 2.47
C ILE A 140 -3.61 -7.36 3.76
N GLU A 141 -4.39 -7.11 4.82
CA GLU A 141 -3.86 -6.57 6.06
C GLU A 141 -2.80 -7.49 6.68
N LEU A 142 -3.01 -8.82 6.65
CA LEU A 142 -2.02 -9.80 7.08
C LEU A 142 -0.73 -9.74 6.22
N GLY A 143 -0.86 -9.66 4.90
CA GLY A 143 0.28 -9.52 3.99
C GLY A 143 1.06 -8.24 4.24
N GLN A 144 0.38 -7.13 4.46
CA GLN A 144 1.02 -5.85 4.78
C GLN A 144 1.74 -5.89 6.12
N LEU A 145 1.17 -6.54 7.15
CA LEU A 145 1.85 -6.73 8.43
C LEU A 145 3.14 -7.55 8.28
N VAL A 146 3.18 -8.53 7.38
CA VAL A 146 4.42 -9.26 7.05
C VAL A 146 5.46 -8.32 6.43
N ILE A 147 5.07 -7.47 5.48
CA ILE A 147 5.97 -6.47 4.87
C ILE A 147 6.47 -5.49 5.94
N VAL A 148 5.60 -5.05 6.84
CA VAL A 148 5.97 -4.16 7.95
C VAL A 148 7.01 -4.82 8.84
N LEU A 149 6.79 -6.07 9.24
CA LEU A 149 7.74 -6.81 10.07
C LEU A 149 9.09 -6.98 9.35
N ALA A 150 9.08 -7.38 8.09
CA ALA A 150 10.31 -7.54 7.29
C ALA A 150 11.08 -6.22 7.17
N THR A 151 10.38 -5.13 6.84
CA THR A 151 10.96 -3.79 6.71
C THR A 151 11.53 -3.30 8.05
N PHE A 152 10.82 -3.57 9.14
CA PHE A 152 11.27 -3.22 10.49
C PHE A 152 12.56 -3.96 10.86
N VAL A 153 12.68 -5.26 10.55
CA VAL A 153 13.91 -6.04 10.78
C VAL A 153 15.07 -5.46 9.99
N VAL A 154 14.88 -5.16 8.70
CA VAL A 154 15.93 -4.55 7.86
C VAL A 154 16.35 -3.19 8.42
N MET A 155 15.39 -2.35 8.81
CA MET A 155 15.66 -1.05 9.42
C MET A 155 16.47 -1.21 10.72
N LEU A 156 16.11 -2.16 11.60
CA LEU A 156 16.87 -2.40 12.84
C LEU A 156 18.31 -2.81 12.56
N ILE A 157 18.55 -3.70 11.59
CA ILE A 157 19.91 -4.10 11.19
C ILE A 157 20.71 -2.88 10.72
N MET A 158 20.12 -2.04 9.86
CA MET A 158 20.78 -0.84 9.32
C MET A 158 21.11 0.20 10.41
N LEU A 159 20.19 0.43 11.35
CA LEU A 159 20.34 1.46 12.38
C LEU A 159 21.24 0.99 13.53
N THR A 160 21.11 -0.27 13.97
CA THR A 160 21.85 -0.78 15.13
C THR A 160 23.19 -1.37 14.75
N PHE A 161 23.24 -2.22 13.72
CA PHE A 161 24.46 -2.92 13.34
C PHE A 161 25.38 -2.05 12.49
N MET A 162 24.82 -1.37 11.47
CA MET A 162 25.59 -0.49 10.58
C MET A 162 25.70 0.96 11.08
N ARG A 163 25.12 1.27 12.26
CA ARG A 163 25.16 2.57 12.94
C ARG A 163 24.75 3.76 12.05
N ARG A 164 23.84 3.52 11.10
CA ARG A 164 23.32 4.59 10.21
C ARG A 164 22.32 5.46 10.96
N LYS A 165 22.27 6.75 10.59
CA LYS A 165 21.27 7.67 11.18
C LYS A 165 19.89 7.35 10.58
N PRO A 166 18.79 7.50 11.34
CA PRO A 166 17.43 7.34 10.81
C PRO A 166 17.14 8.20 9.58
N ARG A 167 17.78 9.37 9.50
CA ARG A 167 17.75 10.22 8.32
C ARG A 167 18.33 9.51 7.10
N ASP A 168 19.53 8.94 7.19
CA ASP A 168 20.20 8.30 6.04
C ASP A 168 19.37 7.11 5.52
N TRP A 169 18.76 6.33 6.42
CA TRP A 169 17.79 5.29 6.08
C TRP A 169 16.61 5.85 5.27
N ASN A 170 15.98 6.91 5.77
CA ASN A 170 14.85 7.53 5.10
C ASN A 170 15.23 8.06 3.70
N PHE A 171 16.39 8.70 3.57
CA PHE A 171 16.90 9.19 2.29
C PHE A 171 17.16 8.05 1.30
N PHE A 172 17.79 6.96 1.77
CA PHE A 172 18.07 5.80 0.93
C PHE A 172 16.77 5.13 0.43
N VAL A 173 15.86 4.82 1.34
CA VAL A 173 14.60 4.15 1.00
C VAL A 173 13.70 5.03 0.15
N SER A 174 13.51 6.30 0.53
CA SER A 174 12.68 7.23 -0.24
C SER A 174 13.30 7.55 -1.60
N GLY A 175 14.62 7.61 -1.71
CA GLY A 175 15.32 7.80 -2.99
C GLY A 175 15.13 6.62 -3.94
N MET A 176 15.27 5.38 -3.44
CA MET A 176 14.98 4.18 -4.24
C MET A 176 13.52 4.11 -4.64
N ALA A 177 12.59 4.35 -3.71
CA ALA A 177 11.17 4.34 -3.99
C ALA A 177 10.77 5.40 -5.01
N PHE A 178 11.33 6.61 -4.93
CA PHE A 178 11.15 7.64 -5.93
C PHE A 178 11.63 7.17 -7.32
N GLY A 179 12.85 6.63 -7.41
CA GLY A 179 13.39 6.16 -8.69
C GLY A 179 12.53 5.07 -9.34
N LEU A 180 12.16 4.04 -8.58
CA LEU A 180 11.33 2.95 -9.08
C LEU A 180 9.92 3.43 -9.47
N SER A 181 9.28 4.24 -8.62
CA SER A 181 7.93 4.74 -8.90
C SER A 181 7.88 5.73 -10.07
N VAL A 182 8.93 6.53 -10.30
CA VAL A 182 9.02 7.36 -11.52
C VAL A 182 9.07 6.50 -12.78
N VAL A 183 9.84 5.41 -12.77
CA VAL A 183 9.87 4.46 -13.90
C VAL A 183 8.47 3.87 -14.11
N MET A 184 7.81 3.43 -13.04
CA MET A 184 6.43 2.91 -13.12
C MET A 184 5.44 3.96 -13.64
N CYS A 185 5.58 5.24 -13.28
CA CYS A 185 4.75 6.32 -13.84
C CYS A 185 4.96 6.50 -15.35
N ILE A 186 6.18 6.34 -15.84
CA ILE A 186 6.49 6.45 -17.27
C ILE A 186 5.91 5.26 -18.03
N GLU A 187 6.06 4.05 -17.49
CA GLU A 187 5.51 2.83 -18.09
C GLU A 187 3.98 2.82 -18.15
N ASN A 188 3.34 3.39 -17.13
CA ASN A 188 1.88 3.49 -17.05
C ASN A 188 1.38 4.89 -17.44
N TRP A 189 2.12 5.61 -18.28
CA TRP A 189 1.72 6.96 -18.67
C TRP A 189 0.39 6.92 -19.47
N PRO A 190 -0.62 7.73 -19.10
CA PRO A 190 -1.97 7.55 -19.63
C PRO A 190 -2.18 8.11 -21.05
N TRP A 191 -1.15 8.68 -21.71
CA TRP A 191 -1.29 9.41 -22.97
C TRP A 191 -0.23 9.09 -24.03
#